data_AF-A0A2R7KAX0-F1
#
_entry.id   AF-A0A2R7KAX0-F1
#
_cell.length_a   1.000
_cell.length_b   1.000
_cell.length_c   1.000
_cell.angle_alpha   90.00
_cell.angle_beta   90.00
_cell.angle_gamma   90.00
#
_symmetry.space_group_name_H-M   'P 1'
#
loop_
_entity.id
_entity.type
_entity.pdbx_description
1 polymer ?
#
loop_
_entity_poly.entity_id
_entity_poly.type
_entity_poly.pdbx_seq_one_letter_code
_entity_poly.pdbx_strand_id
1 'polypeptide(L)' 'MNLIFYNPQKEQYLTFENAAERSAKEVHLQMDKNFAGDTVHGWMHFVNKTGSQVSTTVYLGE' A
#
# COMPACT_ATOMS: atom_id res chain seq x y z
N MET A 1 -2.05 0.13 9.34
CA MET A 1 -1.51 0.92 8.22
C MET A 1 -1.92 0.23 6.94
N ASN A 2 -2.38 0.97 5.92
CA ASN A 2 -2.79 0.40 4.64
C ASN A 2 -1.80 0.81 3.54
N LEU A 3 -1.50 -0.10 2.63
CA LEU A 3 -0.64 0.15 1.48
C LEU A 3 -1.43 -0.14 0.20
N ILE A 4 -1.28 0.72 -0.80
CA ILE A 4 -1.95 0.61 -2.09
C ILE A 4 -0.89 0.71 -3.17
N PHE A 5 -0.91 -0.23 -4.11
CA PHE A 5 -0.07 -0.22 -5.30
C PHE A 5 -0.94 -0.18 -6.53
N TYR A 6 -0.69 0.78 -7.42
CA TYR A 6 -1.37 0.92 -8.70
C TYR A 6 -0.40 0.62 -9.84
N ASN A 7 -0.81 -0.27 -10.74
CA ASN A 7 -0.10 -0.52 -11.98
C ASN A 7 -0.81 0.23 -13.13
N PRO A 8 -0.18 1.28 -13.71
CA PRO A 8 -0.78 2.06 -14.78
C PRO A 8 -0.88 1.30 -16.11
N GLN A 9 -0.03 0.29 -16.34
CA GLN A 9 -0.03 -0.50 -17.57
C GLN A 9 -1.21 -1.49 -17.62
N LYS A 10 -1.63 -2.00 -16.46
CA LYS A 10 -2.74 -2.94 -16.32
C LYS A 10 -4.03 -2.31 -15.82
N GLU A 11 -3.97 -1.05 -15.39
CA GLU A 11 -5.06 -0.34 -14.72
C GLU A 11 -5.59 -1.08 -13.47
N GLN A 12 -4.69 -1.72 -12.73
CA GLN A 12 -5.02 -2.60 -11.60
C GLN A 12 -4.45 -2.08 -10.28
N TYR A 13 -5.18 -2.36 -9.20
CA TYR A 13 -4.77 -2.03 -7.84
C TYR A 13 -4.50 -3.31 -7.05
N LEU A 14 -3.47 -3.26 -6.19
CA LEU A 14 -3.21 -4.22 -5.14
C LEU A 14 -3.21 -3.49 -3.80
N THR A 15 -4.08 -3.92 -2.89
CA THR A 15 -4.24 -3.29 -1.58
C THR A 15 -3.84 -4.25 -0.46
N PHE A 16 -3.11 -3.74 0.51
CA PHE A 16 -2.78 -4.43 1.76
C PHE A 16 -3.37 -3.65 2.92
N GLU A 17 -4.45 -4.17 3.49
CA GLU A 17 -5.09 -3.59 4.66
C GLU A 17 -4.41 -4.07 5.94
N ASN A 18 -4.26 -3.18 6.92
CA ASN A 18 -3.63 -3.48 8.20
C ASN A 18 -2.26 -4.18 8.04
N ALA A 19 -1.51 -3.83 7.00
CA ALA A 19 -0.23 -4.42 6.64
C ALA A 19 0.79 -4.42 7.79
N ALA A 20 0.77 -3.36 8.60
CA ALA A 20 1.52 -3.31 9.85
C ALA A 20 0.91 -2.34 10.86
N GLU A 21 1.29 -2.54 12.13
CA GLU A 21 1.18 -1.53 13.18
C GLU A 21 2.12 -0.36 12.90
N ARG A 22 1.72 0.85 13.28
CA ARG A 22 2.55 2.06 13.04
C ARG A 22 3.91 1.98 13.74
N SER A 23 4.00 1.25 14.85
CA SER A 23 5.24 1.04 15.62
C SER A 23 6.21 0.05 15.00
N ALA A 24 5.79 -0.73 13.99
CA ALA A 24 6.61 -1.78 13.38
C ALA A 24 7.82 -1.24 12.60
N LYS A 25 7.75 0.00 12.10
CA LYS A 25 8.76 0.72 11.28
C LYS A 25 9.11 0.08 9.93
N GLU A 26 8.90 -1.22 9.77
CA GLU A 26 9.15 -1.98 8.55
C GLU A 26 8.05 -3.04 8.36
N VAL A 27 7.79 -3.40 7.11
CA VAL A 27 6.89 -4.50 6.73
C VAL A 27 7.41 -5.16 5.46
N HIS A 28 7.37 -6.49 5.41
CA HIS A 28 7.60 -7.24 4.18
C HIS A 28 6.25 -7.57 3.54
N LEU A 29 6.07 -7.17 2.30
CA LEU A 29 4.87 -7.47 1.51
C LEU A 29 5.20 -8.46 0.40
N GLN A 30 4.27 -9.38 0.15
CA GLN A 30 4.34 -10.27 -0.99
C GLN A 30 3.41 -9.74 -2.09
N MET A 31 4.00 -9.20 -3.14
CA MET A 31 3.28 -8.73 -4.33
C MET A 31 2.69 -9.91 -5.12
N ASP A 32 1.54 -9.68 -5.74
CA ASP A 32 0.98 -10.66 -6.68
C ASP A 32 1.91 -10.81 -7.89
N LYS A 33 2.11 -12.05 -8.36
CA LYS A 33 3.00 -12.36 -9.49
C LYS A 33 2.59 -11.62 -10.78
N ASN A 34 1.33 -11.25 -10.92
CA ASN A 34 0.85 -10.48 -12.05
C ASN A 34 1.46 -9.07 -12.13
N PHE A 35 2.02 -8.54 -11.04
CA PHE A 35 2.69 -7.23 -11.01
C PHE A 35 4.22 -7.35 -11.15
N ALA A 36 4.75 -8.56 -11.33
CA ALA A 36 6.20 -8.77 -11.36
C ALA A 36 6.83 -8.17 -12.62
N GLY A 37 7.80 -7.29 -12.42
CA GLY A 37 8.53 -6.61 -13.50
C GLY A 37 7.86 -5.33 -14.03
N ASP A 38 6.69 -4.98 -13.49
CA ASP A 38 5.99 -3.75 -13.87
C ASP A 38 6.40 -2.55 -13.00
N THR A 39 6.13 -1.35 -13.51
CA THR A 39 6.24 -0.11 -12.73
C THR A 39 4.95 0.08 -11.94
N VAL A 40 5.06 0.39 -10.65
CA VAL A 40 3.88 0.53 -9.78
C VAL A 40 3.99 1.78 -8.92
N HIS A 41 2.91 2.56 -8.89
CA HIS A 41 2.81 3.70 -7.99
C HIS A 41 2.34 3.24 -6.61
N GLY A 42 3.07 3.60 -5.56
CA GLY A 42 2.77 3.19 -4.19
C GLY A 42 2.23 4.32 -3.32
N TRP A 43 1.25 4.02 -2.47
CA TRP A 43 0.76 4.92 -1.42
C TRP A 43 0.66 4.20 -0.09
N MET A 44 0.88 4.95 0.99
CA MET A 44 0.72 4.51 2.37
C MET A 44 -0.30 5.39 3.08
N HIS A 45 -1.29 4.75 3.71
CA HIS A 45 -2.34 5.40 4.47
C HIS A 45 -2.26 5.00 5.94
N PHE A 46 -2.18 6.00 6.82
CA PHE A 46 -2.37 5.81 8.25
C PHE A 46 -3.84 6.01 8.58
N VAL A 47 -4.50 4.93 9.00
CA VAL A 47 -5.88 4.94 9.46
C VAL A 47 -5.96 4.78 10.98
N ASN A 48 -7.05 5.26 11.58
CA ASN A 48 -7.34 4.97 12.99
C ASN A 48 -7.58 3.45 13.23
N LYS A 49 -7.64 3.01 14.48
CA LYS A 49 -7.82 1.59 14.83
C LYS A 49 -9.07 0.95 14.22
N THR A 50 -10.11 1.73 13.95
CA THR A 50 -11.36 1.26 13.35
C THR A 50 -11.35 1.32 11.81
N GLY A 51 -10.25 1.76 11.19
CA GLY A 51 -10.11 1.88 9.74
C GLY A 51 -10.95 3.00 9.09
N SER A 52 -11.68 3.79 9.88
CA SER A 52 -12.74 4.69 9.39
C SER A 52 -12.26 6.10 9.06
N GLN A 53 -11.09 6.50 9.56
CA GLN A 53 -10.55 7.83 9.35
C GLN A 53 -9.09 7.74 8.91
N VAL A 54 -8.77 8.41 7.81
CA VAL A 54 -7.41 8.56 7.31
C VAL A 54 -6.78 9.77 7.98
N SER A 55 -5.68 9.56 8.71
CA SER A 55 -4.91 10.63 9.32
C SER A 55 -3.89 11.23 8.36
N THR A 56 -3.29 10.41 7.49
CA THR A 56 -2.23 10.85 6.58
C THR A 56 -2.11 9.86 5.42
N THR A 57 -1.96 10.40 4.21
CA THR A 57 -1.58 9.65 3.00
C THR A 57 -0.21 10.11 2.55
N VAL A 58 0.68 9.16 2.28
CA VAL A 58 2.04 9.40 1.79
C VAL A 58 2.20 8.70 0.45
N TYR A 59 2.67 9.42 -0.56
CA TYR A 59 3.09 8.81 -1.83
C TYR A 59 4.50 8.26 -1.68
N LEU A 60 4.70 7.01 -2.10
CA LEU A 60 5.95 6.26 -1.92
C LEU A 60 6.87 6.32 -3.15
N GLY A 61 6.32 6.61 -4.33
CA GLY A 61 7.07 6.61 -5.59
C GLY A 61 6.52 5.62 -6.62
N GLU A 62 7.31 5.43 -7.68
CA GLU A 62 7.09 4.51 -8.81
C GLU A 62 8.07 3.33 -8.80
#